data_AF-A0A817E6V4-F1
#
_entry.id   AF-A0A817E6V4-F1
#
_cell.length_a   1.000
_cell.length_b   1.000
_cell.length_c   1.000
_cell.angle_alpha   90.00
_cell.angle_beta   90.00
_cell.angle_gamma   90.00
#
_symmetry.space_group_name_H-M   'P 1'
#
loop_
_entity.id
_entity.type
_entity.pdbx_description
1 polymer ?
#
loop_
_entity_poly.entity_id
_entity_poly.type
_entity_poly.pdbx_seq_one_letter_code
_entity_poly.pdbx_strand_id
1 'polypeptide(L)'
;MISPVKRLCSSSSSSLVKRQWHPIVDDDYLRLPNLQSMIVARVKDRRLTSDILPSINKIYPWPNSLKHVRRLHQHDNQLDILLYPSSFLSSIEKSQFEKYFENETRLINIPENPCLLKWQYDICINQYWPNLAFRENKILEQSQLNKDLTEQDEISLDLLQKIQENDKESHCAIIVDNERKIPLVASRDYRHEHPLQHSTMVAIDLLAANSVYLRENLVEKFIEKKEKKAYLLNGCSIYLTHEPCIMCAMALLHSRISTVYYLNKNPNVGALGSMYKLHTLKKTNHRFSVYHLEQINSNDTLNT
;
A
#
# COMPACT_ATOMS: atom_id res chain seq x y z
N MET A 1 24.86 -5.24 51.18
CA MET A 1 25.73 -4.30 50.45
C MET A 1 25.73 -4.73 48.99
N ILE A 2 25.07 -3.94 48.15
CA ILE A 2 24.81 -4.23 46.73
C ILE A 2 26.01 -3.71 45.93
N SER A 3 26.68 -4.60 45.20
CA SER A 3 27.73 -4.24 44.24
C SER A 3 27.07 -3.92 42.89
N PRO A 4 27.29 -2.73 42.30
CA PRO A 4 26.78 -2.43 40.97
C PRO A 4 27.73 -2.96 39.91
N VAL A 5 27.22 -3.84 39.04
CA VAL A 5 27.87 -4.24 37.79
C VAL A 5 28.02 -2.99 36.92
N LYS A 6 29.26 -2.51 36.75
CA LYS A 6 29.62 -1.44 35.83
C LYS A 6 29.23 -1.82 34.41
N ARG A 7 28.34 -1.03 33.79
CA ARG A 7 28.15 -0.99 32.34
C ARG A 7 29.49 -0.63 31.69
N LEU A 8 30.04 -1.55 30.90
CA LEU A 8 31.03 -1.22 29.88
C LEU A 8 30.28 -0.68 28.66
N CYS A 9 29.91 0.60 28.69
CA CYS A 9 29.66 1.34 27.46
C CYS A 9 31.04 1.70 26.87
N SER A 10 31.52 0.92 25.91
CA SER A 10 32.61 1.35 25.05
C SER A 10 32.13 2.50 24.18
N SER A 11 32.83 3.62 24.29
CA SER A 11 32.72 4.80 23.47
C SER A 11 32.99 4.47 21.99
N SER A 12 31.94 4.48 21.18
CA SER A 12 32.04 4.72 19.74
C SER A 12 31.00 5.76 19.37
N SER A 13 31.46 6.90 18.88
CA SER A 13 30.65 7.94 18.25
C SER A 13 30.00 7.38 16.99
N SER A 14 28.87 6.68 17.12
CA SER A 14 28.03 6.31 15.98
C SER A 14 26.98 7.39 15.80
N SER A 15 26.96 8.06 14.65
CA SER A 15 25.74 8.67 14.14
C SER A 15 24.62 7.64 14.29
N LEU A 16 23.59 7.94 15.07
CA LEU A 16 22.48 7.01 15.32
C LEU A 16 21.72 6.87 14.00
N VAL A 17 22.08 5.85 13.20
CA VAL A 17 21.33 5.44 12.02
C VAL A 17 19.96 5.00 12.51
N LYS A 18 18.93 5.81 12.23
CA LYS A 18 17.56 5.47 12.62
C LYS A 18 17.02 4.48 11.59
N ARG A 19 16.60 3.30 12.03
CA ARG A 19 15.95 2.30 11.18
C ARG A 19 14.44 2.47 11.24
N GLN A 20 13.75 2.33 10.11
CA GLN A 20 12.30 2.35 10.00
C GLN A 20 11.79 1.36 8.96
N TRP A 21 10.56 0.91 9.14
CA TRP A 21 9.82 0.12 8.16
C TRP A 21 9.12 1.04 7.17
N HIS A 22 9.52 0.98 5.91
CA HIS A 22 8.87 1.68 4.81
C HIS A 22 7.82 0.77 4.16
N PRO A 23 6.54 1.18 4.09
CA PRO A 23 5.50 0.37 3.47
C PRO A 23 5.66 0.31 1.95
N ILE A 24 5.45 -0.87 1.38
CA ILE A 24 5.40 -1.03 -0.07
C ILE A 24 3.95 -1.07 -0.53
N VAL A 25 3.64 -0.13 -1.40
CA VAL A 25 2.27 0.23 -1.77
C VAL A 25 2.14 0.22 -3.29
N ASP A 26 0.89 0.16 -3.77
CA ASP A 26 0.59 0.26 -5.19
C ASP A 26 1.04 1.64 -5.74
N ASP A 27 1.52 1.66 -6.98
CA ASP A 27 2.00 2.90 -7.62
C ASP A 27 0.88 3.93 -7.78
N ASP A 28 -0.38 3.48 -7.89
CA ASP A 28 -1.56 4.36 -7.93
C ASP A 28 -1.68 5.24 -6.67
N TYR A 29 -1.07 4.87 -5.54
CA TYR A 29 -1.05 5.68 -4.32
C TYR A 29 0.07 6.72 -4.29
N LEU A 30 1.06 6.61 -5.18
CA LEU A 30 2.26 7.45 -5.21
C LEU A 30 2.22 8.51 -6.31
N ARG A 31 1.26 8.41 -7.25
CA ARG A 31 1.12 9.32 -8.38
C ARG A 31 -0.23 10.04 -8.37
N LEU A 32 -0.33 11.15 -9.08
CA LEU A 32 -1.63 11.77 -9.34
C LEU A 32 -2.48 10.87 -10.26
N PRO A 33 -3.82 10.89 -10.11
CA PRO A 33 -4.70 10.19 -11.04
C PRO A 33 -4.51 10.71 -12.46
N ASN A 34 -4.73 9.84 -13.45
CA ASN A 34 -4.76 10.24 -14.86
C ASN A 34 -5.74 11.39 -15.06
N LEU A 35 -5.38 12.30 -15.96
CA LEU A 35 -6.17 13.49 -16.24
C LEU A 35 -6.84 13.40 -17.61
N GLN A 36 -8.06 13.90 -17.69
CA GLN A 36 -8.83 14.04 -18.91
C GLN A 36 -9.18 15.51 -19.15
N SER A 37 -8.94 16.00 -20.36
CA SER A 37 -9.29 17.37 -20.73
C SER A 37 -10.78 17.50 -21.05
N MET A 38 -11.44 18.41 -20.36
CA MET A 38 -12.87 18.70 -20.45
C MET A 38 -13.08 20.15 -20.84
N ILE A 39 -14.18 20.38 -21.54
CA ILE A 39 -14.64 21.73 -21.86
C ILE A 39 -15.48 22.23 -20.70
N VAL A 40 -15.14 23.42 -20.21
CA VAL A 40 -15.89 24.14 -19.19
C VAL A 40 -16.48 25.39 -19.80
N ALA A 41 -17.75 25.63 -19.50
CA ALA A 41 -18.46 26.83 -19.91
C ALA A 41 -18.98 27.56 -18.67
N ARG A 42 -19.05 28.88 -18.77
CA ARG A 42 -19.63 29.72 -17.73
C ARG A 42 -21.11 29.93 -17.98
N VAL A 43 -21.93 29.72 -16.95
CA VAL A 43 -23.39 29.87 -17.02
C VAL A 43 -23.78 31.35 -16.90
N LYS A 44 -24.57 31.86 -17.85
CA LYS A 44 -25.06 33.25 -17.88
C LYS A 44 -25.97 33.59 -16.69
N ASP A 45 -26.94 32.71 -16.41
CA ASP A 45 -27.89 32.88 -15.31
C ASP A 45 -28.01 31.57 -14.51
N ARG A 46 -27.69 31.65 -13.22
CA ARG A 46 -27.72 30.52 -12.26
C ARG A 46 -29.11 29.93 -12.09
N ARG A 47 -30.18 30.69 -12.37
CA ARG A 47 -31.56 30.18 -12.32
C ARG A 47 -31.85 29.13 -13.39
N LEU A 48 -31.08 29.14 -14.48
CA LEU A 48 -31.25 28.20 -15.59
C LEU A 48 -30.64 26.81 -15.33
N THR A 49 -30.02 26.59 -14.17
CA THR A 49 -29.31 25.33 -13.87
C THR A 49 -30.23 24.10 -13.97
N SER A 50 -31.51 24.23 -13.61
CA SER A 50 -32.52 23.17 -13.72
C SER A 50 -32.77 22.73 -15.16
N ASP A 51 -32.61 23.63 -16.13
CA ASP A 51 -32.90 23.40 -17.54
C ASP A 51 -31.64 22.97 -18.31
N ILE A 52 -30.49 23.49 -17.88
CA ILE A 52 -29.17 23.22 -18.47
C ILE A 52 -28.80 21.75 -18.27
N LEU A 53 -28.86 21.24 -17.04
CA LEU A 53 -28.38 19.88 -16.74
C LEU A 53 -29.12 18.78 -17.53
N PRO A 54 -30.47 18.77 -17.62
CA PRO A 54 -31.18 17.82 -18.48
C PRO A 54 -30.80 17.95 -19.95
N SER A 55 -30.64 19.18 -20.45
CA SER A 55 -30.29 19.44 -21.85
C SER A 55 -28.90 18.91 -22.20
N ILE A 56 -27.90 19.16 -21.35
CA ILE A 56 -26.56 18.62 -21.60
C ILE A 56 -26.53 17.11 -21.36
N ASN A 57 -27.25 16.58 -20.36
CA ASN A 57 -27.30 15.13 -20.13
C ASN A 57 -27.92 14.36 -21.30
N LYS A 58 -28.78 14.97 -22.12
CA LYS A 58 -29.26 14.36 -23.38
C LYS A 58 -28.15 14.19 -24.42
N ILE A 59 -27.18 15.10 -24.44
CA ILE A 59 -26.09 15.15 -25.42
C ILE A 59 -24.88 14.36 -24.93
N TYR A 60 -24.49 14.59 -23.68
CA TYR A 60 -23.44 13.86 -22.99
C TYR A 60 -23.95 13.43 -21.61
N PRO A 61 -24.52 12.21 -21.52
CA PRO A 61 -24.88 11.60 -20.25
C PRO A 61 -23.65 11.49 -19.36
N TRP A 62 -23.78 11.88 -18.09
CA TRP A 62 -22.63 11.85 -17.18
C TRP A 62 -22.14 10.42 -16.97
N PRO A 63 -20.89 10.09 -17.36
CA PRO A 63 -20.43 8.70 -17.35
C PRO A 63 -20.24 8.20 -15.92
N ASN A 64 -20.43 6.88 -15.74
CA ASN A 64 -20.25 6.24 -14.43
C ASN A 64 -18.84 6.41 -13.87
N SER A 65 -17.82 6.51 -14.74
CA SER A 65 -16.42 6.75 -14.34
C SER A 65 -16.21 8.10 -13.67
N LEU A 66 -17.02 9.12 -13.98
CA LEU A 66 -16.86 10.49 -13.44
C LEU A 66 -17.84 10.82 -12.31
N LYS A 67 -18.44 9.83 -11.65
CA LYS A 67 -19.36 10.08 -10.50
C LYS A 67 -18.67 10.79 -9.33
N HIS A 68 -17.36 10.67 -9.20
CA HIS A 68 -16.56 11.40 -8.22
C HIS A 68 -16.34 12.87 -8.59
N VAL A 69 -16.67 13.29 -9.82
CA VAL A 69 -16.54 14.68 -10.26
C VAL A 69 -17.93 15.31 -10.27
N ARG A 70 -18.11 16.38 -9.51
CA ARG A 70 -19.35 17.15 -9.54
C ARG A 70 -19.27 18.18 -10.67
N ARG A 71 -20.20 18.05 -11.61
CA ARG A 71 -20.23 18.77 -12.88
C ARG A 71 -20.26 20.30 -12.75
N LEU A 72 -20.88 20.81 -11.69
CA LEU A 72 -21.04 22.24 -11.42
C LEU A 72 -20.00 22.70 -10.41
N HIS A 73 -19.45 23.89 -10.58
CA HIS A 73 -18.65 24.55 -9.57
C HIS A 73 -19.07 26.01 -9.42
N GLN A 74 -19.36 26.44 -8.19
CA GLN A 74 -19.78 27.79 -7.88
C GLN A 74 -18.63 28.52 -7.15
N HIS A 75 -18.28 29.71 -7.64
CA HIS A 75 -17.23 30.58 -7.07
C HIS A 75 -17.53 32.04 -7.39
N ASP A 76 -17.30 32.98 -6.47
CA ASP A 76 -17.49 34.44 -6.66
C ASP A 76 -18.76 34.85 -7.42
N ASN A 77 -19.90 34.25 -7.04
CA ASN A 77 -21.21 34.45 -7.67
C ASN A 77 -21.31 33.98 -9.15
N GLN A 78 -20.27 33.36 -9.69
CA GLN A 78 -20.22 32.70 -10.98
C GLN A 78 -20.52 31.20 -10.82
N LEU A 79 -20.96 30.58 -11.91
CA LEU A 79 -21.24 29.15 -11.98
C LEU A 79 -20.60 28.58 -13.25
N ASP A 80 -19.62 27.73 -13.06
CA ASP A 80 -18.93 27.03 -14.14
C ASP A 80 -19.44 25.59 -14.22
N ILE A 81 -19.60 25.08 -15.43
CA ILE A 81 -20.12 23.74 -15.70
C ILE A 81 -19.20 22.97 -16.64
N LEU A 82 -18.88 21.72 -16.27
CA LEU A 82 -18.21 20.76 -17.15
C LEU A 82 -19.18 20.27 -18.21
N LEU A 83 -18.83 20.39 -19.48
CA LEU A 83 -19.65 19.95 -20.60
C LEU A 83 -19.30 18.51 -20.98
N TYR A 84 -18.27 18.33 -21.79
CA TYR A 84 -17.85 17.04 -22.35
C TYR A 84 -16.34 17.07 -22.63
N PRO A 85 -15.73 15.89 -22.90
CA PRO A 85 -14.31 15.81 -23.23
C PRO A 85 -13.98 16.58 -24.51
N SER A 86 -12.77 17.14 -24.61
CA SER A 86 -12.35 17.85 -25.84
C SER A 86 -12.36 16.97 -27.09
N SER A 87 -12.20 15.65 -26.93
CA SER A 87 -12.28 14.66 -28.00
C SER A 87 -13.70 14.44 -28.56
N PHE A 88 -14.74 14.94 -27.89
CA PHE A 88 -16.14 14.75 -28.29
C PHE A 88 -16.60 15.70 -29.42
N LEU A 89 -15.76 16.68 -29.80
CA LEU A 89 -16.07 17.75 -30.75
C LEU A 89 -15.96 17.34 -32.23
N SER A 90 -16.91 16.57 -32.75
CA SER A 90 -17.12 16.51 -34.21
C SER A 90 -18.46 17.09 -34.67
N SER A 91 -19.46 17.28 -33.80
CA SER A 91 -20.82 17.59 -34.29
C SER A 91 -21.75 18.41 -33.38
N ILE A 92 -21.28 19.00 -32.28
CA ILE A 92 -22.13 19.86 -31.42
C ILE A 92 -21.97 21.31 -31.86
N GLU A 93 -23.02 21.88 -32.46
CA GLU A 93 -23.02 23.29 -32.82
C GLU A 93 -23.02 24.16 -31.56
N LYS A 94 -22.07 25.09 -31.48
CA LYS A 94 -22.00 26.11 -30.41
C LYS A 94 -23.33 26.87 -30.25
N SER A 95 -24.07 27.04 -31.35
CA SER A 95 -25.40 27.66 -31.44
C SER A 95 -26.41 27.10 -30.44
N GLN A 96 -26.36 25.79 -30.14
CA GLN A 96 -27.35 25.12 -29.29
C GLN A 96 -27.29 25.56 -27.83
N PHE A 97 -26.14 26.10 -27.40
CA PHE A 97 -25.92 26.48 -26.01
C PHE A 97 -25.59 27.97 -25.80
N GLU A 98 -25.59 28.78 -26.86
CA GLU A 98 -25.39 30.23 -26.78
C GLU A 98 -26.38 30.91 -25.83
N LYS A 99 -27.61 30.37 -25.68
CA LYS A 99 -28.59 30.87 -24.72
C LYS A 99 -28.16 30.68 -23.26
N TYR A 100 -27.42 29.61 -22.95
CA TYR A 100 -27.13 29.19 -21.58
C TYR A 100 -25.74 29.64 -21.09
N PHE A 101 -24.77 29.71 -21.99
CA PHE A 101 -23.38 29.99 -21.65
C PHE A 101 -22.89 31.33 -22.17
N GLU A 102 -21.90 31.88 -21.49
CA GLU A 102 -21.07 32.95 -22.02
C GLU A 102 -20.28 32.44 -23.24
N ASN A 103 -19.87 33.35 -24.13
CA ASN A 103 -19.24 32.97 -25.41
C ASN A 103 -17.86 32.30 -25.24
N GLU A 104 -17.24 32.42 -24.07
CA GLU A 104 -15.93 31.84 -23.78
C GLU A 104 -16.05 30.46 -23.14
N THR A 105 -15.48 29.45 -23.81
CA THR A 105 -15.25 28.12 -23.24
C THR A 105 -13.77 27.94 -22.91
N ARG A 106 -13.48 27.22 -21.83
CA ARG A 106 -12.11 26.93 -21.38
C ARG A 106 -11.86 25.43 -21.39
N LEU A 107 -10.62 25.05 -21.63
CA LEU A 107 -10.17 23.68 -21.46
C LEU A 107 -9.60 23.52 -20.06
N ILE A 108 -10.13 22.56 -19.30
CA ILE A 108 -9.65 22.24 -17.96
C ILE A 108 -9.40 20.73 -17.88
N ASN A 109 -8.31 20.34 -17.22
CA ASN A 109 -8.05 18.94 -16.90
C ASN A 109 -8.79 18.54 -15.64
N ILE A 110 -9.37 17.34 -15.63
CA ILE A 110 -10.01 16.73 -14.46
C ILE A 110 -9.46 15.33 -14.22
N PRO A 111 -9.47 14.82 -12.97
CA PRO A 111 -9.06 13.44 -12.71
C PRO A 111 -10.06 12.45 -13.30
N GLU A 112 -9.57 11.60 -14.23
CA GLU A 112 -10.34 10.54 -14.90
C GLU A 112 -10.81 9.48 -13.90
N ASN A 113 -9.96 9.16 -12.92
CA ASN A 113 -10.23 8.22 -11.84
C ASN A 113 -10.31 8.97 -10.50
N PRO A 114 -11.08 8.45 -9.52
CA PRO A 114 -11.16 9.07 -8.19
C PRO A 114 -9.80 9.09 -7.49
N CYS A 115 -9.55 10.17 -6.75
CA CYS A 115 -8.40 10.28 -5.87
C CYS A 115 -8.51 9.22 -4.75
N LEU A 116 -7.41 8.48 -4.53
CA LEU A 116 -7.35 7.40 -3.54
C LEU A 116 -6.93 7.92 -2.17
N LEU A 117 -6.07 8.94 -2.14
CA LEU A 117 -5.52 9.54 -0.92
C LEU A 117 -5.81 11.04 -0.82
N LYS A 118 -5.74 11.55 0.40
CA LYS A 118 -6.01 12.95 0.75
C LYS A 118 -5.08 13.92 0.03
N TRP A 119 -3.79 13.60 -0.03
CA TRP A 119 -2.81 14.45 -0.72
C TRP A 119 -3.12 14.58 -2.23
N GLN A 120 -3.57 13.50 -2.88
CA GLN A 120 -3.97 13.52 -4.29
C GLN A 120 -5.18 14.42 -4.47
N TYR A 121 -6.20 14.26 -3.60
CA TYR A 121 -7.40 15.07 -3.61
C TYR A 121 -7.08 16.56 -3.44
N ASP A 122 -6.24 16.91 -2.46
CA ASP A 122 -5.88 18.29 -2.17
C ASP A 122 -5.16 18.96 -3.36
N ILE A 123 -4.26 18.25 -4.03
CA ILE A 123 -3.66 18.76 -5.28
C ILE A 123 -4.72 18.91 -6.37
N CYS A 124 -5.58 17.92 -6.56
CA CYS A 124 -6.57 17.95 -7.63
C CYS A 124 -7.59 19.07 -7.48
N ILE A 125 -8.07 19.37 -6.27
CA ILE A 125 -9.02 20.47 -6.07
C ILE A 125 -8.37 21.84 -6.24
N ASN A 126 -7.08 21.97 -5.92
CA ASN A 126 -6.37 23.24 -5.98
C ASN A 126 -5.84 23.56 -7.38
N GLN A 127 -5.45 22.54 -8.16
CA GLN A 127 -4.80 22.73 -9.46
C GLN A 127 -5.69 22.41 -10.66
N TYR A 128 -6.73 21.59 -10.48
CA TYR A 128 -7.54 21.06 -11.59
C TYR A 128 -9.01 21.45 -11.44
N TRP A 129 -9.82 20.62 -10.77
CA TRP A 129 -11.24 20.88 -10.60
C TRP A 129 -11.61 20.87 -9.11
N PRO A 130 -12.15 21.97 -8.57
CA PRO A 130 -12.38 22.12 -7.13
C PRO A 130 -13.57 21.31 -6.59
N ASN A 131 -14.52 20.89 -7.42
CA ASN A 131 -15.71 20.16 -6.96
C ASN A 131 -15.60 18.65 -7.18
N LEU A 132 -14.77 18.00 -6.37
CA LEU A 132 -14.59 16.55 -6.36
C LEU A 132 -15.23 15.95 -5.11
N ALA A 133 -15.83 14.77 -5.27
CA ALA A 133 -16.28 13.94 -4.16
C ALA A 133 -15.13 13.04 -3.71
N PHE A 134 -14.74 13.19 -2.44
CA PHE A 134 -13.71 12.38 -1.82
C PHE A 134 -14.16 11.90 -0.45
N ARG A 135 -13.84 10.65 -0.14
CA ARG A 135 -14.07 10.06 1.17
C ARG A 135 -12.77 9.44 1.63
N GLU A 136 -12.19 10.04 2.67
CA GLU A 136 -10.93 9.60 3.24
C GLU A 136 -11.04 8.16 3.78
N ASN A 137 -10.06 7.34 3.44
CA ASN A 137 -9.90 6.00 3.98
C ASN A 137 -8.74 5.97 4.97
N LYS A 138 -9.03 6.22 6.26
CA LYS A 138 -8.02 6.32 7.32
C LYS A 138 -7.10 5.10 7.42
N ILE A 139 -7.61 3.90 7.15
CA ILE A 139 -6.81 2.66 7.19
C ILE A 139 -5.78 2.67 6.06
N LEU A 140 -6.21 3.06 4.87
CA LEU A 140 -5.31 3.20 3.73
C LEU A 140 -4.27 4.28 3.99
N GLU A 141 -4.66 5.47 4.44
CA GLU A 141 -3.75 6.58 4.79
C GLU A 141 -2.68 6.13 5.79
N GLN A 142 -3.09 5.48 6.89
CA GLN A 142 -2.17 4.95 7.89
C GLN A 142 -1.23 3.87 7.33
N SER A 143 -1.69 3.07 6.37
CA SER A 143 -0.86 2.02 5.76
C SER A 143 0.29 2.57 4.92
N GLN A 144 0.21 3.84 4.48
CA GLN A 144 1.27 4.51 3.70
C GLN A 144 2.37 5.10 4.58
N LEU A 145 2.17 5.16 5.90
CA LEU A 145 3.13 5.79 6.81
C LEU A 145 4.26 4.83 7.18
N ASN A 146 5.48 5.37 7.23
CA ASN A 146 6.61 4.68 7.82
C ASN A 146 6.30 4.28 9.27
N LYS A 147 6.75 3.09 9.66
CA LYS A 147 6.60 2.58 11.03
C LYS A 147 7.96 2.52 11.71
N ASP A 148 8.04 3.05 12.93
CA ASP A 148 9.19 2.80 13.79
C ASP A 148 9.26 1.30 14.14
N LEU A 149 10.48 0.80 14.36
CA LEU A 149 10.68 -0.59 14.80
C LEU A 149 10.15 -0.76 16.22
N THR A 150 9.37 -1.81 16.41
CA THR A 150 8.96 -2.29 17.74
C THR A 150 10.05 -3.14 18.37
N GLU A 151 9.95 -3.40 19.67
CA GLU A 151 10.84 -4.34 20.37
C GLU A 151 10.83 -5.73 19.71
N GLN A 152 9.67 -6.19 19.24
CA GLN A 152 9.54 -7.46 18.53
C GLN A 152 10.29 -7.46 17.19
N ASP A 153 10.26 -6.33 16.47
CA ASP A 153 11.00 -6.20 15.22
C ASP A 153 12.50 -6.30 15.48
N GLU A 154 13.00 -5.60 16.50
CA GLU A 154 14.42 -5.65 16.89
C GLU A 154 14.88 -7.07 17.26
N ILE A 155 14.07 -7.81 18.05
CA ILE A 155 14.36 -9.22 18.38
C ILE A 155 14.39 -10.08 17.12
N SER A 156 13.44 -9.88 16.19
CA SER A 156 13.36 -10.66 14.96
C SER A 156 14.54 -10.37 14.03
N LEU A 157 14.99 -9.12 13.97
CA LEU A 157 16.16 -8.70 13.20
C LEU A 157 17.46 -9.28 13.78
N ASP A 158 17.64 -9.24 15.10
CA ASP A 158 18.79 -9.86 15.78
C ASP A 158 18.83 -11.38 15.54
N LEU A 159 17.67 -12.05 15.60
CA LEU A 159 17.59 -13.49 15.32
C LEU A 159 17.91 -13.80 13.85
N LEU A 160 17.45 -12.98 12.88
CA LEU A 160 17.83 -13.14 11.47
C LEU A 160 19.34 -13.03 11.29
N GLN A 161 19.95 -12.03 11.93
CA GLN A 161 21.39 -11.81 11.86
C GLN A 161 22.16 -13.01 12.42
N LYS A 162 21.74 -13.55 13.57
CA LYS A 162 22.33 -14.75 14.17
C LYS A 162 22.27 -15.98 13.27
N ILE A 163 21.15 -16.18 12.56
CA ILE A 163 21.02 -17.31 11.61
C ILE A 163 21.98 -17.13 10.42
N GLN A 164 22.21 -15.89 9.99
CA GLN A 164 23.15 -15.55 8.92
C GLN A 164 24.63 -15.52 9.35
N GLU A 165 24.96 -15.64 10.64
CA GLU A 165 26.35 -15.52 11.11
C GLU A 165 27.29 -16.53 10.44
N ASN A 166 26.80 -17.73 10.17
CA ASN A 166 27.59 -18.80 9.54
C ASN A 166 27.63 -18.69 8.01
N ASP A 167 26.69 -17.98 7.40
CA ASP A 167 26.60 -17.79 5.95
C ASP A 167 25.81 -16.50 5.66
N LYS A 168 26.55 -15.41 5.41
CA LYS A 168 25.97 -14.08 5.20
C LYS A 168 25.18 -13.95 3.89
N GLU A 169 25.47 -14.81 2.91
CA GLU A 169 24.77 -14.81 1.64
C GLU A 169 23.50 -15.67 1.68
N SER A 170 23.39 -16.57 2.66
CA SER A 170 22.18 -17.35 2.86
C SER A 170 20.99 -16.45 3.16
N HIS A 171 19.90 -16.68 2.44
CA HIS A 171 18.61 -16.08 2.74
C HIS A 171 18.02 -16.75 3.98
N CYS A 172 17.49 -15.97 4.92
CA CYS A 172 16.83 -16.47 6.13
C CYS A 172 15.43 -15.92 6.28
N ALA A 173 14.59 -16.65 7.02
CA ALA A 173 13.20 -16.33 7.29
C ALA A 173 12.80 -16.69 8.72
N ILE A 174 12.02 -15.83 9.38
CA ILE A 174 11.42 -16.06 10.69
C ILE A 174 9.93 -15.77 10.62
N ILE A 175 9.08 -16.70 11.06
CA ILE A 175 7.64 -16.47 11.19
C ILE A 175 7.33 -16.21 12.67
N VAL A 176 6.55 -15.16 12.93
CA VAL A 176 6.19 -14.68 14.26
C VAL A 176 4.66 -14.62 14.38
N ASP A 177 4.12 -15.06 15.50
CA ASP A 177 2.72 -14.85 15.87
C ASP A 177 2.51 -13.40 16.35
N ASN A 178 1.66 -12.63 15.68
CA ASN A 178 1.48 -11.21 16.01
C ASN A 178 0.75 -10.97 17.34
N GLU A 179 -0.10 -11.91 17.76
CA GLU A 179 -0.87 -11.79 19.00
C GLU A 179 0.01 -12.16 20.19
N ARG A 180 0.72 -13.28 20.09
CA ARG A 180 1.58 -13.78 21.16
C ARG A 180 2.97 -13.12 21.19
N LYS A 181 3.37 -12.47 20.08
CA LYS A 181 4.71 -11.87 19.89
C LYS A 181 5.83 -12.88 20.13
N ILE A 182 5.67 -14.08 19.60
CA ILE A 182 6.67 -15.16 19.71
C ILE A 182 7.10 -15.64 18.32
N PRO A 183 8.41 -15.86 18.09
CA PRO A 183 8.88 -16.60 16.92
C PRO A 183 8.35 -18.03 16.96
N LEU A 184 7.69 -18.46 15.88
CA LEU A 184 7.16 -19.81 15.72
C LEU A 184 8.15 -20.73 15.01
N VAL A 185 8.86 -20.20 14.02
CA VAL A 185 9.86 -20.94 13.25
C VAL A 185 10.91 -20.00 12.69
N ALA A 186 12.13 -20.50 12.57
CA ALA A 186 13.23 -19.87 11.88
C ALA A 186 13.83 -20.85 10.85
N SER A 187 14.28 -20.33 9.72
CA SER A 187 14.80 -21.16 8.62
C SER A 187 15.82 -20.40 7.78
N ARG A 188 16.57 -21.16 6.98
CA ARG A 188 17.58 -20.69 6.03
C ARG A 188 17.37 -21.31 4.66
N ASP A 189 18.13 -20.83 3.70
CA ASP A 189 18.14 -21.33 2.33
C ASP A 189 18.85 -22.70 2.24
N TYR A 190 18.23 -23.64 1.53
CA TYR A 190 18.77 -24.98 1.26
C TYR A 190 18.81 -25.27 -0.25
N ARG A 191 18.96 -24.25 -1.11
CA ARG A 191 19.08 -24.45 -2.56
C ARG A 191 20.25 -25.32 -3.00
N HIS A 192 21.25 -25.49 -2.14
CA HIS A 192 22.35 -26.42 -2.36
C HIS A 192 21.90 -27.89 -2.32
N GLU A 193 20.82 -28.21 -1.61
CA GLU A 193 20.18 -29.53 -1.60
C GLU A 193 19.09 -29.63 -2.67
N HIS A 194 18.18 -28.65 -2.74
CA HIS A 194 17.12 -28.63 -3.74
C HIS A 194 16.72 -27.20 -4.16
N PRO A 195 16.61 -26.91 -5.47
CA PRO A 195 16.43 -25.54 -5.98
C PRO A 195 15.17 -24.81 -5.50
N LEU A 196 14.14 -25.54 -5.03
CA LEU A 196 12.91 -24.95 -4.50
C LEU A 196 12.95 -24.67 -2.99
N GLN A 197 13.98 -25.12 -2.27
CA GLN A 197 14.10 -24.95 -0.82
C GLN A 197 14.64 -23.57 -0.45
N HIS A 198 13.92 -22.54 -0.86
CA HIS A 198 14.14 -21.18 -0.37
C HIS A 198 13.72 -21.07 1.10
N SER A 199 14.37 -20.19 1.86
CA SER A 199 14.07 -20.01 3.30
C SER A 199 12.57 -19.80 3.58
N THR A 200 11.87 -19.02 2.76
CA THR A 200 10.42 -18.84 2.91
C THR A 200 9.63 -20.16 2.75
N MET A 201 10.00 -21.00 1.78
CA MET A 201 9.32 -22.28 1.56
C MET A 201 9.57 -23.23 2.73
N VAL A 202 10.82 -23.28 3.19
CA VAL A 202 11.24 -24.10 4.34
C VAL A 202 10.54 -23.64 5.62
N ALA A 203 10.41 -22.32 5.85
CA ALA A 203 9.66 -21.80 6.99
C ALA A 203 8.20 -22.24 7.00
N ILE A 204 7.53 -22.16 5.84
CA ILE A 204 6.12 -22.58 5.70
C ILE A 204 5.98 -24.07 6.00
N ASP A 205 6.86 -24.89 5.44
CA ASP A 205 6.83 -26.35 5.59
C ASP A 205 7.07 -26.79 7.04
N LEU A 206 8.11 -26.25 7.69
CA LEU A 206 8.41 -26.54 9.09
C LEU A 206 7.24 -26.16 10.02
N LEU A 207 6.60 -25.02 9.78
CA LEU A 207 5.46 -24.59 10.59
C LEU A 207 4.22 -25.46 10.34
N ALA A 208 4.00 -25.91 9.11
CA ALA A 208 2.94 -26.86 8.79
C ALA A 208 3.18 -28.22 9.48
N ALA A 209 4.41 -28.75 9.42
CA ALA A 209 4.78 -29.99 10.09
C ALA A 209 4.58 -29.90 11.62
N ASN A 210 5.01 -28.80 12.24
CA ASN A 210 4.78 -28.55 13.68
C ASN A 210 3.29 -28.52 14.03
N SER A 211 2.47 -27.92 13.16
CA SER A 211 1.02 -27.83 13.36
C SER A 211 0.33 -29.20 13.29
N VAL A 212 0.78 -30.08 12.40
CA VAL A 212 0.27 -31.46 12.29
C VAL A 212 0.70 -32.27 13.50
N TYR A 213 1.98 -32.23 13.86
CA TYR A 213 2.51 -32.94 15.03
C TYR A 213 1.76 -32.60 16.32
N LEU A 214 1.47 -31.30 16.55
CA LEU A 214 0.72 -30.87 17.72
C LEU A 214 -0.73 -31.37 17.69
N ARG A 215 -1.37 -31.45 16.53
CA ARG A 215 -2.74 -31.99 16.41
C ARG A 215 -2.82 -33.48 16.66
N GLU A 216 -1.82 -34.24 16.21
CA GLU A 216 -1.79 -35.70 16.36
C GLU A 216 -1.41 -36.12 17.79
N ASN A 217 -0.54 -35.36 18.47
CA ASN A 217 0.03 -35.76 19.76
C ASN A 217 -0.55 -35.05 20.98
N LEU A 218 -1.25 -33.91 20.82
CA LEU A 218 -1.99 -33.31 21.92
C LEU A 218 -3.37 -33.95 22.00
N VAL A 219 -3.61 -34.67 23.10
CA VAL A 219 -4.95 -35.18 23.46
C VAL A 219 -5.93 -34.00 23.41
N GLU A 220 -6.97 -34.09 22.59
CA GLU A 220 -8.03 -33.06 22.39
C GLU A 220 -8.56 -32.47 23.71
N LYS A 221 -8.42 -33.20 24.83
CA LYS A 221 -8.84 -32.83 26.20
C LYS A 221 -8.18 -31.59 26.80
N PHE A 222 -7.04 -31.09 26.30
CA PHE A 222 -6.42 -29.86 26.84
C PHE A 222 -6.85 -28.58 26.12
N ILE A 223 -7.51 -28.67 24.96
CA ILE A 223 -7.94 -27.53 24.14
C ILE A 223 -9.45 -27.27 24.35
N GLU A 224 -9.91 -27.23 25.60
CA GLU A 224 -11.25 -26.73 25.94
C GLU A 224 -11.27 -25.20 26.10
N LYS A 225 -10.12 -24.54 26.18
CA LYS A 225 -10.04 -23.08 26.06
C LYS A 225 -10.14 -22.73 24.59
N LYS A 226 -11.27 -22.10 24.23
CA LYS A 226 -11.55 -21.00 23.26
C LYS A 226 -10.41 -20.45 22.38
N GLU A 227 -9.41 -21.24 22.01
CA GLU A 227 -8.34 -20.86 21.09
C GLU A 227 -8.93 -20.93 19.69
N LYS A 228 -8.85 -19.81 18.96
CA LYS A 228 -9.15 -19.80 17.53
C LYS A 228 -8.32 -20.89 16.87
N LYS A 229 -8.96 -21.82 16.15
CA LYS A 229 -8.24 -22.81 15.34
C LYS A 229 -7.23 -22.07 14.46
N ALA A 230 -5.95 -22.33 14.68
CA ALA A 230 -4.88 -21.80 13.85
C ALA A 230 -5.10 -22.27 12.40
N TYR A 231 -5.28 -21.32 11.49
CA TYR A 231 -5.52 -21.57 10.07
C TYR A 231 -4.42 -20.90 9.24
N LEU A 232 -3.54 -21.74 8.69
CA LEU A 232 -2.36 -21.32 7.93
C LEU A 232 -1.55 -20.27 8.71
N LEU A 233 -1.10 -19.19 8.06
CA LEU A 233 -0.32 -18.11 8.65
C LEU A 233 -1.15 -16.86 8.93
N ASN A 234 -2.46 -17.00 9.10
CA ASN A 234 -3.32 -15.87 9.41
C ASN A 234 -2.95 -15.28 10.78
N GLY A 235 -2.77 -13.96 10.85
CA GLY A 235 -2.29 -13.29 12.06
C GLY A 235 -0.80 -13.48 12.34
N CYS A 236 -0.03 -14.11 11.44
CA CYS A 236 1.42 -14.21 11.55
C CYS A 236 2.10 -13.16 10.66
N SER A 237 3.29 -12.72 11.08
CA SER A 237 4.22 -11.94 10.24
C SER A 237 5.45 -12.77 9.90
N ILE A 238 6.06 -12.51 8.76
CA ILE A 238 7.33 -13.12 8.37
C ILE A 238 8.38 -12.03 8.18
N TYR A 239 9.56 -12.26 8.75
CA TYR A 239 10.75 -11.42 8.59
C TYR A 239 11.74 -12.15 7.68
N LEU A 240 12.20 -11.47 6.65
CA LEU A 240 13.04 -12.03 5.60
C LEU A 240 14.30 -11.18 5.40
N THR A 241 15.46 -11.81 5.31
CA THR A 241 16.72 -11.11 4.98
C THR A 241 16.67 -10.42 3.62
N HIS A 242 16.03 -11.04 2.63
CA HIS A 242 15.94 -10.57 1.26
C HIS A 242 14.50 -10.63 0.78
N GLU A 243 14.16 -9.73 -0.14
CA GLU A 243 12.86 -9.73 -0.79
C GLU A 243 12.60 -11.08 -1.47
N PRO A 244 11.43 -11.69 -1.23
CA PRO A 244 11.11 -13.01 -1.76
C PRO A 244 10.89 -12.96 -3.27
N CYS A 245 11.31 -14.02 -3.95
CA CYS A 245 10.99 -14.23 -5.35
C CYS A 245 9.48 -14.50 -5.56
N ILE A 246 9.03 -14.51 -6.82
CA ILE A 246 7.62 -14.72 -7.18
C ILE A 246 7.02 -16.01 -6.60
N MET A 247 7.78 -17.12 -6.58
CA MET A 247 7.33 -18.39 -5.99
C MET A 247 7.05 -18.22 -4.49
N CYS A 248 8.00 -17.65 -3.74
CA CYS A 248 7.88 -17.45 -2.30
C CYS A 248 6.78 -16.44 -1.96
N ALA A 249 6.67 -15.36 -2.72
CA ALA A 249 5.61 -14.37 -2.56
C ALA A 249 4.22 -14.99 -2.79
N MET A 250 4.06 -15.84 -3.81
CA MET A 250 2.80 -16.54 -4.07
C MET A 250 2.49 -17.59 -3.00
N ALA A 251 3.51 -18.29 -2.49
CA ALA A 251 3.35 -19.22 -1.38
C ALA A 251 2.85 -18.51 -0.11
N LEU A 252 3.42 -17.35 0.23
CA LEU A 252 2.97 -16.53 1.35
C LEU A 252 1.52 -16.05 1.19
N LEU A 253 1.13 -15.67 -0.02
CA LEU A 253 -0.24 -15.30 -0.36
C LEU A 253 -1.21 -16.47 -0.12
N HIS A 254 -0.87 -17.66 -0.62
CA HIS A 254 -1.69 -18.87 -0.42
C HIS A 254 -1.74 -19.31 1.05
N SER A 255 -0.65 -19.09 1.79
CA SER A 255 -0.56 -19.34 3.23
C SER A 255 -1.25 -18.27 4.08
N ARG A 256 -1.86 -17.25 3.48
CA ARG A 256 -2.59 -16.17 4.16
C ARG A 256 -1.78 -15.42 5.23
N ILE A 257 -0.50 -15.16 4.95
CA ILE A 257 0.35 -14.35 5.85
C ILE A 257 -0.30 -12.98 6.10
N SER A 258 -0.16 -12.39 7.30
CA SER A 258 -0.67 -11.04 7.59
C SER A 258 0.27 -9.95 7.06
N THR A 259 1.57 -10.11 7.33
CA THR A 259 2.57 -9.08 7.05
C THR A 259 3.90 -9.71 6.65
N VAL A 260 4.56 -9.10 5.66
CA VAL A 260 5.91 -9.47 5.24
C VAL A 260 6.84 -8.29 5.50
N TYR A 261 7.91 -8.54 6.24
CA TYR A 261 9.00 -7.61 6.49
C TYR A 261 10.24 -8.14 5.78
N TYR A 262 10.94 -7.30 5.02
CA TYR A 262 12.22 -7.70 4.45
C TYR A 262 13.29 -6.62 4.53
N LEU A 263 14.55 -7.05 4.65
CA LEU A 263 15.67 -6.13 4.87
C LEU A 263 16.22 -5.61 3.55
N ASN A 264 16.60 -6.51 2.63
CA ASN A 264 17.25 -6.15 1.37
C ASN A 264 16.31 -6.35 0.18
N LYS A 265 16.24 -5.36 -0.73
CA LYS A 265 15.57 -5.52 -2.03
C LYS A 265 16.27 -6.58 -2.89
N ASN A 266 15.51 -7.24 -3.74
CA ASN A 266 16.06 -8.19 -4.70
C ASN A 266 15.75 -7.73 -6.14
N PRO A 267 16.64 -6.93 -6.77
CA PRO A 267 16.35 -6.24 -8.02
C PRO A 267 16.09 -7.18 -9.20
N ASN A 268 16.61 -8.41 -9.15
CA ASN A 268 16.52 -9.34 -10.28
C ASN A 268 15.30 -10.26 -10.22
N VAL A 269 14.83 -10.64 -9.02
CA VAL A 269 13.75 -11.63 -8.86
C VAL A 269 12.68 -11.27 -7.83
N GLY A 270 12.84 -10.16 -7.10
CA GLY A 270 11.96 -9.75 -6.02
C GLY A 270 10.54 -9.42 -6.49
N ALA A 271 9.54 -9.99 -5.82
CA ALA A 271 8.15 -9.93 -6.26
C ALA A 271 7.21 -9.10 -5.35
N LEU A 272 7.75 -8.42 -4.35
CA LEU A 272 6.98 -7.62 -3.39
C LEU A 272 7.32 -6.12 -3.42
N GLY A 273 8.28 -5.69 -4.22
CA GLY A 273 8.61 -4.29 -4.43
C GLY A 273 9.59 -4.01 -5.57
N SER A 274 10.46 -4.97 -5.94
CA SER A 274 11.48 -4.75 -6.98
C SER A 274 10.95 -4.92 -8.40
N MET A 275 10.71 -6.17 -8.83
CA MET A 275 10.22 -6.47 -10.19
C MET A 275 8.70 -6.47 -10.26
N TYR A 276 8.06 -6.91 -9.18
CA TYR A 276 6.60 -6.99 -9.07
C TYR A 276 6.14 -6.48 -7.70
N LYS A 277 4.85 -6.16 -7.60
CA LYS A 277 4.15 -5.87 -6.35
C LYS A 277 2.97 -6.83 -6.21
N LEU A 278 3.26 -8.13 -6.08
CA LEU A 278 2.24 -9.18 -6.10
C LEU A 278 1.11 -8.93 -5.10
N HIS A 279 1.44 -8.40 -3.92
CA HIS A 279 0.49 -8.13 -2.84
C HIS A 279 -0.54 -7.04 -3.18
N THR A 280 -0.25 -6.16 -4.16
CA THR A 280 -1.15 -5.06 -4.56
C THR A 280 -2.12 -5.45 -5.69
N LEU A 281 -1.90 -6.60 -6.35
CA LEU A 281 -2.71 -7.02 -7.50
C LEU A 281 -4.20 -7.17 -7.17
N LYS A 282 -5.08 -6.40 -7.81
CA LYS A 282 -6.53 -6.35 -7.51
C LYS A 282 -7.25 -7.71 -7.58
N LYS A 283 -6.74 -8.67 -8.37
CA LYS A 283 -7.35 -9.99 -8.62
C LYS A 283 -6.97 -11.09 -7.61
N THR A 284 -6.17 -10.80 -6.60
CA THR A 284 -5.80 -11.79 -5.57
C THR A 284 -6.86 -11.89 -4.47
N ASN A 285 -7.03 -13.10 -3.94
CA ASN A 285 -8.06 -13.41 -2.93
C ASN A 285 -7.65 -13.08 -1.48
N HIS A 286 -6.37 -12.76 -1.26
CA HIS A 286 -5.82 -12.44 0.06
C HIS A 286 -4.96 -11.17 -0.02
N ARG A 287 -5.01 -10.35 1.03
CA ARG A 287 -4.26 -9.09 1.15
C ARG A 287 -3.35 -9.18 2.36
N PHE A 288 -2.11 -8.76 2.18
CA PHE A 288 -1.14 -8.67 3.25
C PHE A 288 -0.28 -7.42 3.07
N SER A 289 0.22 -6.89 4.18
CA SER A 289 1.07 -5.71 4.17
C SER A 289 2.52 -6.09 3.93
N VAL A 290 3.27 -5.24 3.24
CA VAL A 290 4.69 -5.46 2.98
C VAL A 290 5.47 -4.24 3.44
N TYR A 291 6.56 -4.48 4.16
CA TYR A 291 7.47 -3.44 4.63
C TYR A 291 8.92 -3.78 4.27
N HIS A 292 9.65 -2.76 3.83
CA HIS A 292 11.09 -2.80 3.59
C HIS A 292 11.83 -2.02 4.67
N LEU A 293 12.96 -2.52 5.14
CA LEU A 293 13.77 -1.82 6.13
C LEU A 293 14.57 -0.68 5.47
N GLU A 294 14.36 0.55 5.92
CA GLU A 294 15.16 1.70 5.49
C GLU A 294 16.06 2.20 6.63
N GLN A 295 17.30 2.54 6.26
CA GLN A 295 18.26 3.18 7.13
C GLN A 295 18.28 4.68 6.83
N ILE A 296 17.84 5.49 7.78
CA ILE A 296 17.83 6.94 7.68
C ILE A 296 19.12 7.45 8.31
N ASN A 297 19.99 8.03 7.48
CA ASN A 297 21.16 8.75 7.96
C ASN A 297 20.71 10.12 8.48
N SER A 298 21.17 10.48 9.68
CA SER A 298 20.81 11.74 10.37
C SER A 298 21.22 13.01 9.62
N ASN A 299 21.90 12.88 8.47
CA ASN A 299 22.39 13.98 7.63
C ASN A 299 21.41 14.38 6.50
N ASP A 300 20.37 13.59 6.22
CA ASP A 300 19.43 13.86 5.11
C ASP A 300 18.25 14.76 5.51
N THR A 301 18.12 15.13 6.79
CA THR A 301 17.02 15.99 7.30
C THR A 301 17.25 17.50 7.17
N LEU A 302 18.23 17.95 6.37
CA LEU A 302 18.54 19.38 6.20
C LEU A 302 18.16 19.98 4.83
N ASN A 303 17.59 19.21 3.91
CA ASN A 303 17.18 19.70 2.60
C ASN A 303 15.72 19.34 2.26
N THR A 304 14.77 19.92 2.99
CA THR A 304 13.39 20.15 2.53
C THR A 304 12.86 21.44 3.09
#